data_AF-A0A2E7TPN0-F1
#
_entry.id   AF-A0A2E7TPN0-F1
#
_cell.length_a   1.000
_cell.length_b   1.000
_cell.length_c   1.000
_cell.angle_alpha   90.00
_cell.angle_beta   90.00
_cell.angle_gamma   90.00
#
_symmetry.space_group_name_H-M   'P 1'
#
loop_
_entity.id
_entity.type
_entity.pdbx_description
1 polymer ?
#
loop_
_entity_poly.entity_id
_entity_poly.type
_entity_poly.pdbx_seq_one_letter_code
_entity_poly.pdbx_strand_id
1 'polypeptide(L)' 'MEKDFEYYLKNKKELKQRFGSSFLIIQNQNILNSLPSFKEAVQYLSSKQGDFLIQEINEEVDSQTTVLSL' A
#
# COMPACT_ATOMS: atom_id res chain seq x y z
N MET A 1 5.22 -0.56 10.38
CA MET A 1 5.88 -1.08 9.17
C MET A 1 5.85 -2.60 9.07
N GLU A 2 6.59 -3.37 9.87
CA GLU A 2 6.59 -4.84 9.75
C GLU A 2 5.19 -5.45 9.88
N LYS A 3 4.40 -4.97 10.84
CA LYS A 3 2.99 -5.35 11.02
C LYS A 3 2.08 -4.97 9.84
N ASP A 4 2.35 -3.85 9.18
CA ASP A 4 1.57 -3.39 8.03
C ASP A 4 1.85 -4.27 6.80
N PHE A 5 3.11 -4.67 6.63
CA PHE A 5 3.51 -5.60 5.59
C PHE A 5 2.97 -7.00 5.85
N GLU A 6 3.01 -7.50 7.08
CA GLU A 6 2.34 -8.75 7.46
C GLU A 6 0.83 -8.70 7.22
N TYR A 7 0.18 -7.59 7.55
CA TYR A 7 -1.24 -7.38 7.26
C TYR A 7 -1.51 -7.48 5.76
N TYR A 8 -0.70 -6.83 4.94
CA TYR A 8 -0.80 -6.94 3.49
C TYR A 8 -0.63 -8.38 3.02
N LEU A 9 0.40 -9.10 3.47
CA LEU A 9 0.65 -10.50 3.08
C LEU A 9 -0.51 -11.43 3.47
N LYS A 10 -1.04 -11.28 4.70
CA LYS A 10 -2.17 -12.09 5.20
C LYS A 10 -3.45 -11.83 4.41
N ASN A 11 -3.65 -10.61 3.91
CA ASN A 11 -4.87 -10.21 3.21
C ASN A 11 -4.71 -10.11 1.68
N LYS A 12 -3.51 -10.33 1.13
CA LYS A 12 -3.15 -10.07 -0.28
C LYS A 12 -4.17 -10.59 -1.29
N LYS A 13 -4.69 -11.80 -1.07
CA LYS A 13 -5.70 -12.42 -1.94
C LYS A 13 -7.03 -11.65 -1.95
N GLU A 14 -7.51 -11.23 -0.79
CA GLU A 14 -8.73 -10.40 -0.67
C GLU A 14 -8.49 -9.01 -1.26
N LEU A 15 -7.35 -8.41 -0.95
CA LEU A 15 -6.98 -7.08 -1.42
C LEU A 15 -6.90 -7.02 -2.94
N LYS A 16 -6.35 -8.06 -3.58
CA LYS A 16 -6.35 -8.19 -5.05
C LYS A 16 -7.78 -8.27 -5.61
N GLN A 17 -8.66 -9.04 -4.99
CA GLN A 17 -10.06 -9.12 -5.46
C GLN A 17 -10.80 -7.79 -5.31
N ARG A 18 -10.47 -7.03 -4.27
CA ARG A 18 -11.16 -5.77 -3.95
C ARG A 18 -10.61 -4.56 -4.71
N PHE A 19 -9.30 -4.50 -4.92
CA PHE A 19 -8.61 -3.32 -5.46
C PHE A 19 -7.88 -3.58 -6.79
N GLY A 20 -7.86 -4.83 -7.27
CA GLY A 20 -7.22 -5.19 -8.53
C GLY A 20 -5.72 -4.92 -8.54
N SER A 21 -5.22 -4.42 -9.67
CA SER A 21 -3.84 -3.95 -9.83
C SER A 21 -3.77 -2.46 -9.47
N SER A 22 -3.51 -2.18 -8.19
CA SER A 22 -3.40 -0.83 -7.64
C SER A 22 -2.28 -0.76 -6.61
N PHE A 23 -1.85 0.47 -6.29
CA PHE A 23 -0.99 0.78 -5.15
C PHE A 23 -1.85 1.02 -3.92
N LEU A 24 -1.67 0.17 -2.91
CA LEU A 24 -2.31 0.30 -1.61
C LEU A 24 -1.47 1.18 -0.70
N ILE A 25 -2.16 2.05 0.03
CA ILE A 25 -1.57 2.82 1.12
C ILE A 25 -2.08 2.23 2.42
N ILE A 26 -1.15 1.68 3.20
CA ILE A 26 -1.43 0.98 4.44
C ILE A 26 -0.77 1.72 5.60
N GLN A 27 -1.52 1.93 6.67
CA GLN A 27 -1.02 2.50 7.91
C GLN A 27 -1.79 1.89 9.08
N ASN A 28 -1.06 1.48 10.12
CA ASN A 28 -1.64 0.86 11.32
C ASN A 28 -2.59 -0.30 10.99
N GLN A 29 -2.19 -1.16 10.05
CA GLN A 29 -2.95 -2.31 9.54
C GLN A 29 -4.32 -1.94 8.94
N ASN A 30 -4.46 -0.70 8.46
CA ASN A 30 -5.64 -0.22 7.75
C ASN A 30 -5.27 0.27 6.36
N ILE A 31 -6.15 0.02 5.40
CA ILE A 31 -6.02 0.56 4.05
C ILE A 31 -6.63 1.96 4.05
N LEU A 32 -5.77 2.96 3.85
CA LEU A 32 -6.20 4.34 3.75
C LEU A 32 -6.76 4.67 2.37
N ASN A 33 -6.14 4.13 1.32
CA ASN A 33 -6.58 4.33 -0.06
C ASN A 33 -5.95 3.30 -1.01
N SER A 34 -6.52 3.17 -2.21
CA SER A 34 -5.97 2.42 -3.33
C SER A 34 -5.90 3.33 -4.55
N LEU A 35 -4.73 3.48 -5.15
CA LEU A 35 -4.50 4.40 -6.26
C LEU A 35 -3.85 3.66 -7.43
N PRO A 36 -4.15 4.05 -8.68
CA PRO A 36 -3.68 3.29 -9.85
C PRO A 36 -2.20 3.54 -10.16
N SER A 37 -1.53 4.46 -9.46
CA SER A 37 -0.11 4.76 -9.69
C SER A 37 0.62 5.19 -8.42
N PHE A 38 1.89 4.81 -8.30
CA PHE A 38 2.78 5.21 -7.20
C PHE A 38 2.84 6.73 -7.01
N LYS A 39 2.91 7.48 -8.12
CA LYS A 39 2.93 8.95 -8.10
C LYS A 39 1.71 9.54 -7.39
N GLU A 40 0.53 8.99 -7.65
CA GLU A 40 -0.70 9.44 -6.99
C GLU A 40 -0.70 9.06 -5.51
N ALA A 41 -0.16 7.90 -5.15
CA ALA A 41 -0.01 7.50 -3.76
C ALA A 41 0.89 8.46 -2.97
N VAL A 42 2.04 8.84 -3.54
CA VAL A 42 2.92 9.85 -2.94
C VAL A 42 2.23 11.21 -2.87
N GLN A 43 1.51 11.63 -3.92
CA GLN A 43 0.77 12.90 -3.91
C GLN A 43 -0.34 12.92 -2.85
N TYR A 44 -1.06 11.82 -2.66
CA TYR A 44 -2.07 11.67 -1.60
C TYR A 44 -1.46 11.75 -0.20
N LEU A 45 -0.25 11.22 -0.03
CA LEU A 45 0.49 11.27 1.23
C LEU A 45 1.17 12.62 1.47
N SER A 46 1.41 13.43 0.44
CA SER A 46 2.14 14.72 0.53
C SER A 46 1.57 15.72 1.54
N SER A 47 0.31 15.58 1.95
CA SER A 47 -0.35 16.41 2.97
C SER A 47 -0.61 15.68 4.30
N LYS A 48 -0.10 14.45 4.44
CA LYS A 48 -0.27 13.61 5.63
C LYS A 48 1.09 13.45 6.33
N GLN A 49 1.04 13.33 7.65
CA GLN A 49 2.22 13.10 8.48
C GLN A 49 2.23 11.68 9.00
N GLY A 50 3.42 11.10 9.12
CA GLY A 50 3.66 9.78 9.68
C GLY A 50 4.24 8.79 8.69
N ASP A 51 4.31 7.55 9.15
CA ASP A 51 4.85 6.42 8.41
C ASP A 51 3.75 5.71 7.62
N PHE A 52 3.96 5.55 6.32
CA PHE A 52 3.02 4.90 5.41
C PHE A 52 3.71 3.82 4.58
N LEU A 53 3.04 2.67 4.45
CA LEU A 53 3.45 1.60 3.57
C LEU A 53 2.71 1.74 2.23
N ILE A 54 3.45 1.94 1.15
CA ILE A 54 2.92 1.90 -0.21
C ILE A 54 3.30 0.56 -0.83
N GLN A 55 2.30 -0.23 -1.20
CA GLN A 55 2.48 -1.57 -1.73
C GLN A 55 1.72 -1.75 -3.05
N GLU A 56 2.45 -2.13 -4.09
CA GLU A 56 1.84 -2.51 -5.36
C GLU A 56 1.26 -3.94 -5.31
N ILE A 57 0.02 -4.11 -5.75
CA ILE A 57 -0.61 -5.43 -5.90
C ILE A 57 -0.32 -5.97 -7.31
N ASN A 58 0.73 -6.78 -7.44
CA ASN A 58 1.08 -7.45 -8.71
C ASN A 58 1.01 -8.98 -8.61
N GLU A 59 0.81 -9.63 -9.77
CA GLU A 59 0.70 -11.09 -9.90
C GLU A 59 2.05 -11.81 -9.74
N GLU A 60 3.14 -11.15 -10.12
CA GLU A 60 4.47 -11.73 -10.20
C GLU A 60 5.39 -11.06 -9.19
N VAL A 61 5.40 -11.60 -7.96
CA VAL A 61 6.27 -11.17 -6.86
C VAL A 61 5.94 -9.74 -6.39
N ASP A 62 5.87 -9.51 -5.08
CA ASP A 62 5.61 -8.17 -4.53
C ASP A 62 6.69 -7.19 -5.03
N SER A 63 6.35 -6.45 -6.09
CA SER A 63 7.36 -5.88 -6.98
C SER A 63 7.93 -4.57 -6.41
N GLN A 64 7.13 -3.82 -5.66
CA GLN A 64 7.56 -2.57 -5.03
C GLN A 64 6.87 -2.36 -3.68
N THR A 65 7.69 -2.37 -2.63
CA THR A 65 7.33 -1.90 -1.30
C THR A 65 8.11 -0.63 -1.03
N THR A 66 7.41 0.47 -0.77
CA THR A 66 8.05 1.73 -0.36
C THR A 66 7.54 2.15 1.01
N VAL A 67 8.48 2.47 1.89
CA VAL A 67 8.22 3.11 3.16
C VAL A 67 8.40 4.61 2.97
N LEU A 68 7.34 5.36 3.19
CA LEU A 68 7.37 6.82 3.16
C LEU A 68 7.21 7.33 4.59
N SER A 69 8.20 8.10 5.06
CA SER A 69 8.16 8.82 6.33
C SER A 69 8.11 10.32 6.00
N LEU A 70 6.97 10.96 6.29
CA LEU A 70 6.71 12.40 6.07
C LEU A 70 6.46 13.10 7.41
#